data_AF-U7PT28-F1
#
_entry.id   AF-U7PT28-F1
#
_cell.length_a   1.000
_cell.length_b   1.000
_cell.length_c   1.000
_cell.angle_alpha   90.00
_cell.angle_beta   90.00
_cell.angle_gamma   90.00
#
_symmetry.space_group_name_H-M   'P 1'
#
loop_
_entity.id
_entity.type
_entity.pdbx_description
1 polymer ?
#
loop_
_entity_poly.entity_id
_entity_poly.type
_entity_poly.pdbx_seq_one_letter_code
_entity_poly.pdbx_strand_id
1 'polypeptide(L)'
;MLTRFITEVTSRFNPFSVRSKAARLFLTQLPPMAREQGMLVTTQLLPRSSTEPSTLTVKFKDGKVMKLDCEEMGIKRVVEEVDRHSRALQKAADLADG
;
A
#
# COMPACT_ATOMS: atom_id res chain seq x y z
N MET A 1 -10.23 -3.46 -0.40
CA MET A 1 -9.08 -3.16 0.47
C MET A 1 -9.55 -2.37 1.69
N LEU A 2 -9.19 -2.80 2.89
CA LEU A 2 -9.48 -2.15 4.17
C LEU A 2 -8.43 -1.09 4.47
N THR A 3 -8.75 0.18 4.21
CA THR A 3 -7.80 1.30 4.34
C THR A 3 -7.85 2.05 5.67
N ARG A 4 -8.86 1.77 6.52
CA ARG A 4 -9.09 2.45 7.82
C ARG A 4 -7.86 2.47 8.75
N PHE A 5 -7.01 1.45 8.66
CA PHE A 5 -5.85 1.28 9.52
C PHE A 5 -4.53 1.69 8.86
N ILE A 6 -4.55 2.14 7.61
CA ILE A 6 -3.38 2.61 6.88
C ILE A 6 -3.18 4.10 7.21
N THR A 7 -1.95 4.47 7.57
CA THR A 7 -1.56 5.85 7.90
C THR A 7 -0.72 6.48 6.79
N GLU A 8 0.16 5.70 6.17
CA GLU A 8 1.05 6.18 5.11
C GLU A 8 1.21 5.12 4.03
N VAL A 9 1.21 5.57 2.77
CA VAL A 9 1.54 4.77 1.59
C VAL A 9 2.65 5.49 0.84
N THR A 10 3.81 4.87 0.79
CA THR A 10 4.98 5.39 0.06
C THR A 10 5.32 4.45 -1.08
N SER A 11 5.31 4.97 -2.30
CA SER A 11 5.48 4.22 -3.54
C SER A 11 6.55 4.85 -4.41
N ARG A 12 7.39 4.02 -5.03
CA ARG A 12 8.41 4.47 -5.99
C ARG A 12 8.49 3.46 -7.12
N PHE A 13 8.23 3.88 -8.35
CA PHE A 13 8.19 2.95 -9.47
C PHE A 13 8.32 3.65 -10.83
N ASN A 14 8.79 2.91 -11.84
CA ASN A 14 8.77 3.35 -13.24
C ASN A 14 7.39 3.05 -13.86
N PRO A 15 6.57 4.06 -14.20
CA PRO A 15 5.20 3.84 -14.69
C PRO A 15 5.15 3.19 -16.08
N PHE A 16 6.27 3.14 -16.80
CA PHE A 16 6.38 2.51 -18.12
C PHE A 16 6.87 1.06 -18.05
N SER A 17 7.38 0.63 -16.89
CA SER A 17 7.79 -0.76 -16.68
C SER A 17 6.58 -1.65 -16.42
N VAL A 18 6.58 -2.86 -17.01
CA VAL A 18 5.55 -3.87 -16.72
C VAL A 18 5.66 -4.35 -15.27
N ARG A 19 6.87 -4.34 -14.71
CA ARG A 19 7.15 -4.78 -13.32
C ARG A 19 6.49 -3.88 -12.26
N SER A 20 6.22 -2.61 -12.58
CA SER A 20 5.52 -1.69 -11.66
C SER A 20 4.00 -1.86 -11.62
N LYS A 21 3.45 -2.83 -12.36
CA LYS A 21 1.99 -3.01 -12.50
C LYS A 21 1.29 -3.17 -11.15
N ALA A 22 1.84 -3.97 -10.24
CA ALA A 22 1.22 -4.19 -8.93
C ALA A 22 1.19 -2.90 -8.08
N ALA A 23 2.30 -2.15 -8.05
CA ALA A 23 2.36 -0.86 -7.33
C ALA A 23 1.33 0.15 -7.87
N ARG A 24 1.20 0.25 -9.20
CA ARG A 24 0.20 1.12 -9.85
C ARG A 24 -1.22 0.72 -9.47
N LEU A 25 -1.56 -0.56 -9.64
CA LEU A 25 -2.90 -1.06 -9.33
C LEU A 25 -3.23 -0.94 -7.84
N PHE A 26 -2.25 -1.08 -6.95
CA PHE A 26 -2.47 -0.88 -5.52
C PHE A 26 -2.91 0.55 -5.23
N LEU A 27 -2.26 1.56 -5.83
CA LEU A 27 -2.63 2.96 -5.65
C LEU A 27 -4.06 3.25 -6.12
N THR A 28 -4.56 2.56 -7.16
CA THR A 28 -5.95 2.73 -7.61
C THR A 28 -6.98 2.08 -6.69
N GLN A 29 -6.56 1.21 -5.75
CA GLN A 29 -7.44 0.62 -4.74
C GLN A 29 -7.59 1.50 -3.50
N LEU A 30 -6.81 2.59 -3.38
CA LEU A 30 -6.98 3.57 -2.31
C LEU A 30 -8.29 4.34 -2.52
N PRO A 31 -9.02 4.68 -1.45
CA PRO A 31 -10.24 5.47 -1.58
C PRO A 31 -9.91 6.87 -2.14
N PRO A 32 -10.81 7.49 -2.93
CA PRO A 32 -10.58 8.81 -3.51
C PRO A 32 -10.21 9.88 -2.48
N MET A 33 -10.81 9.80 -1.28
CA MET A 33 -10.64 10.74 -0.18
C MET A 33 -9.48 10.38 0.76
N ALA A 34 -8.58 9.45 0.38
CA ALA A 34 -7.52 8.96 1.26
C ALA A 34 -6.69 10.09 1.88
N ARG A 35 -6.27 11.07 1.07
CA ARG A 35 -5.46 12.21 1.51
C ARG A 35 -6.22 13.13 2.47
N GLU A 36 -7.50 13.36 2.19
CA GLU A 36 -8.37 14.20 3.03
C GLU A 36 -8.67 13.54 4.38
N GLN A 37 -8.72 12.21 4.43
CA GLN A 37 -8.85 11.41 5.66
C GLN A 37 -7.54 11.29 6.46
N GLY A 38 -6.49 12.01 6.06
CA GLY A 38 -5.20 12.05 6.75
C GLY A 38 -4.23 10.93 6.37
N MET A 39 -4.51 10.14 5.33
CA MET A 39 -3.53 9.18 4.81
C MET A 39 -2.45 9.92 4.02
N LEU A 40 -1.19 9.79 4.44
CA LEU A 40 -0.06 10.34 3.70
C LEU A 40 0.25 9.43 2.50
N VAL A 41 0.03 9.93 1.28
CA VAL A 41 0.29 9.17 0.04
C VAL A 41 1.40 9.83 -0.76
N THR A 42 2.59 9.24 -0.70
CA THR A 42 3.80 9.69 -1.40
C THR A 42 4.08 8.78 -2.60
N THR A 43 4.25 9.37 -3.77
CA THR A 43 4.55 8.64 -5.01
C THR A 43 5.71 9.31 -5.74
N GLN A 44 6.80 8.56 -5.92
CA GLN A 44 7.93 8.96 -6.74
C GLN A 44 7.91 8.19 -8.06
N LEU A 45 7.70 8.92 -9.16
CA LEU A 45 7.73 8.34 -10.51
C LEU A 45 9.18 8.32 -11.01
N LEU A 46 9.62 7.16 -11.48
CA LEU A 46 10.95 6.98 -12.04
C LEU A 46 10.96 7.23 -13.56
N PRO A 47 12.09 7.73 -14.11
CA PRO A 47 12.24 7.90 -15.55
C PRO A 47 12.06 6.57 -16.30
N ARG A 48 11.66 6.66 -17.58
CA ARG A 48 11.44 5.47 -18.43
C ARG A 48 12.67 4.55 -18.51
N SER A 49 13.87 5.11 -18.53
CA SER A 49 15.15 4.38 -18.59
C SER A 49 15.56 3.74 -17.26
N SER A 50 14.88 4.07 -16.15
CA SER A 50 15.23 3.54 -14.83
C SER A 50 14.95 2.05 -14.75
N THR A 51 15.99 1.30 -14.36
CA THR A 51 15.95 -0.14 -14.03
C THR A 51 15.79 -0.38 -12.54
N GLU A 52 15.70 0.68 -11.73
CA GLU A 52 15.53 0.56 -10.29
C GLU A 52 14.21 -0.14 -9.93
N PRO A 53 14.21 -0.98 -8.86
CA PRO A 53 13.06 -1.79 -8.52
C PRO A 53 11.88 -0.95 -8.01
N SER A 54 10.68 -1.44 -8.30
CA SER A 54 9.44 -0.84 -7.80
C SER A 54 9.23 -1.15 -6.32
N THR A 55 9.13 -0.13 -5.48
CA THR A 55 8.90 -0.30 -4.03
C THR A 55 7.52 0.20 -3.63
N LEU A 56 6.84 -0.55 -2.78
CA LEU A 56 5.62 -0.14 -2.11
C LEU A 56 5.77 -0.37 -0.60
N THR A 57 5.59 0.69 0.18
CA THR A 57 5.64 0.64 1.64
C THR A 57 4.33 1.15 2.20
N VAL A 58 3.72 0.36 3.08
CA VAL A 58 2.45 0.69 3.75
C VAL A 58 2.70 0.72 5.25
N LYS A 59 2.37 1.84 5.88
CA LYS A 59 2.42 2.01 7.34
C LYS A 59 1.02 1.94 7.91
N PHE A 60 0.89 1.28 9.05
CA PHE A 60 -0.38 1.09 9.75
C PHE A 60 -0.42 1.85 11.07
N LYS A 61 -1.62 1.93 11.66
CA LYS A 61 -1.88 2.65 12.94
C LYS A 61 -1.17 2.04 14.15
N ASP A 62 -0.87 0.75 14.12
CA ASP A 62 -0.05 0.06 15.14
C ASP A 62 1.45 0.34 15.02
N GLY A 63 1.86 1.19 14.08
CA GLY A 63 3.26 1.51 13.80
C GLY A 63 3.96 0.49 12.90
N LYS A 64 3.29 -0.61 12.52
CA LYS A 64 3.88 -1.60 11.62
C LYS A 64 4.12 -0.98 10.25
N VAL A 65 5.30 -1.24 9.71
CA VAL A 65 5.69 -0.88 8.34
C VAL A 65 5.80 -2.16 7.52
N MET A 66 5.01 -2.24 6.47
CA MET A 66 4.98 -3.36 5.54
C MET A 66 5.64 -2.93 4.23
N LYS A 67 6.77 -3.55 3.90
CA LYS A 67 7.44 -3.40 2.61
C LYS A 67 6.96 -4.53 1.69
N LEU A 68 6.38 -4.17 0.55
CA LEU A 68 5.76 -5.09 -0.40
C LEU A 68 6.59 -5.07 -1.69
N ASP A 69 7.08 -6.24 -2.08
CA ASP A 69 7.77 -6.43 -3.35
C ASP A 69 6.75 -6.49 -4.49
N CYS A 70 6.58 -5.38 -5.20
CA CYS A 70 5.63 -5.28 -6.30
C CYS A 70 6.14 -5.89 -7.62
N GLU A 71 7.40 -6.33 -7.69
CA GLU A 71 7.95 -7.01 -8.87
C GLU A 71 7.67 -8.50 -8.84
N GLU A 72 7.71 -9.10 -7.64
CA GLU A 72 7.41 -10.52 -7.43
C GLU A 72 5.93 -10.77 -7.06
N MET A 73 5.31 -9.87 -6.29
CA MET A 73 3.94 -10.05 -5.83
C MET A 73 2.92 -9.51 -6.85
N GLY A 74 2.00 -10.36 -7.27
CA GLY A 74 0.81 -9.92 -8.02
C GLY A 74 -0.13 -9.08 -7.15
N ILE A 75 -0.92 -8.21 -7.78
CA ILE A 75 -1.85 -7.28 -7.10
C ILE A 75 -2.78 -7.97 -6.07
N LYS A 76 -3.28 -9.17 -6.37
CA LYS A 76 -4.14 -9.93 -5.44
C LYS A 76 -3.43 -10.19 -4.12
N ARG A 77 -2.19 -10.69 -4.19
CA ARG A 77 -1.36 -10.98 -3.02
C ARG A 77 -1.03 -9.70 -2.25
N VAL A 78 -0.68 -8.61 -2.94
CA VAL A 78 -0.40 -7.31 -2.31
C VAL A 78 -1.61 -6.82 -1.50
N VAL A 79 -2.81 -6.87 -2.09
CA VAL A 79 -4.05 -6.47 -1.40
C VAL A 79 -4.39 -7.41 -0.24
N GLU A 80 -4.23 -8.71 -0.43
CA GLU A 80 -4.50 -9.72 0.62
C GLU A 80 -3.58 -9.55 1.84
N GLU A 81 -2.29 -9.25 1.66
CA GLU A 81 -1.35 -8.99 2.76
C GLU A 81 -1.77 -7.76 3.57
N VAL A 82 -2.10 -6.67 2.87
CA VAL A 82 -2.56 -5.42 3.51
C VAL A 82 -3.88 -5.65 4.25
N ASP A 83 -4.85 -6.31 3.60
CA ASP A 83 -6.16 -6.60 4.18
C ASP A 83 -6.06 -7.58 5.36
N ARG A 84 -5.14 -8.55 5.31
CA ARG A 84 -4.90 -9.47 6.43
C ARG A 84 -4.45 -8.72 7.68
N HIS A 85 -3.52 -7.78 7.53
CA HIS A 85 -3.06 -6.96 8.65
C HIS A 85 -4.16 -6.02 9.14
N SER A 86 -4.88 -5.36 8.24
CA SER A 86 -6.03 -4.52 8.59
C SER A 86 -7.12 -5.29 9.34
N ARG A 87 -7.41 -6.55 8.99
CA ARG A 87 -8.37 -7.39 9.71
C ARG A 87 -7.90 -7.75 11.12
N ALA A 88 -6.61 -8.02 11.30
CA ALA A 88 -6.04 -8.27 12.62
C ALA A 88 -6.21 -7.04 13.53
N LEU A 89 -5.98 -5.84 12.99
CA LEU A 89 -6.20 -4.58 13.71
C LEU A 89 -7.68 -4.31 13.98
N GLN A 90 -8.58 -4.63 13.04
CA GLN A 90 -10.02 -4.51 13.27
C GLN A 90 -10.46 -5.41 14.42
N LYS A 91 -10.04 -6.68 14.43
CA LYS A 91 -10.34 -7.61 15.53
C LYS A 91 -9.83 -7.10 16.87
N ALA A 92 -8.63 -6.53 16.91
CA ALA A 92 -8.07 -5.96 18.14
C ALA A 92 -8.85 -4.73 18.62
N ALA A 93 -9.31 -3.87 17.72
CA ALA A 93 -10.16 -2.73 18.05
C ALA A 93 -11.54 -3.18 18.57
N ASP A 94 -12.18 -4.15 17.91
CA ASP A 94 -13.49 -4.66 18.31
C ASP A 94 -13.46 -5.30 19.71
N LEU A 95 -12.35 -5.93 20.08
CA LEU A 95 -12.13 -6.49 21.42
C LEU A 95 -11.84 -5.45 22.50
N ALA A 96 -11.38 -4.25 22.12
CA ALA A 96 -11.09 -3.17 23.05
C ALA A 96 -12.31 -2.26 23.30
N ASP A 97 -13.20 -2.15 22.30
CA ASP A 97 -14.42 -1.35 22.38
C ASP A 97 -15.60 -2.09 23.04
N GLY A 98 -15.51 -3.42 23.21
CA GLY A 98 -16.52 -4.28 23.85
C GLY A 98 -16.24 -4.56 25.32
#